data_AF-A0A523QMD3-F1
#
_entry.id   AF-A0A523QMD3-F1
#
_cell.length_a   1.000
_cell.length_b   1.000
_cell.length_c   1.000
_cell.angle_alpha   90.00
_cell.angle_beta   90.00
_cell.angle_gamma   90.00
#
_symmetry.space_group_name_H-M   'P 1'
#
loop_
_entity.id
_entity.type
_entity.pdbx_description
1 polymer ?
#
loop_
_entity_poly.entity_id
_entity_poly.type
_entity_poly.pdbx_seq_one_letter_code
_entity_poly.pdbx_strand_id
1 'polypeptide(L)'
;MMQPMQRYEFINHTADLGIRVSGPSLEELFENAAWAMFDLIVDLDTVEVRDEATIRIRGGEREELLADWLRDLLYRYNGHEYLLKEFRIEKISP
;
A
#
# COMPACT_ATOMS: atom_id res chain seq x y z
N MET A 1 -11.86 -18.28 15.42
CA MET A 1 -12.22 -17.06 14.66
C MET A 1 -10.94 -16.27 14.51
N MET A 2 -10.46 -16.06 13.28
CA MET A 2 -9.25 -15.27 13.03
C MET A 2 -9.65 -13.81 13.19
N GLN A 3 -9.06 -13.11 14.17
CA GLN A 3 -9.29 -11.67 14.32
C GLN A 3 -8.84 -10.99 13.03
N PRO A 4 -9.56 -9.98 12.51
CA PRO A 4 -9.04 -9.20 11.40
C PRO A 4 -7.70 -8.63 11.86
N MET A 5 -6.63 -9.02 11.17
CA MET A 5 -5.32 -8.49 11.44
C MET A 5 -5.38 -6.99 11.12
N GLN A 6 -5.19 -6.16 12.13
CA GLN A 6 -5.15 -4.72 11.94
C GLN A 6 -3.98 -4.39 11.00
N ARG A 7 -4.31 -3.95 9.77
CA ARG A 7 -3.31 -3.75 8.70
C ARG A 7 -2.29 -2.67 9.05
N TYR A 8 -2.73 -1.63 9.76
CA TYR A 8 -1.86 -0.57 10.24
C TYR A 8 -2.39 0.07 11.53
N GLU A 9 -1.48 0.75 12.24
CA GLU A 9 -1.80 1.62 13.37
C GLU A 9 -1.11 2.97 13.22
N PHE A 10 -1.71 4.02 13.78
CA PHE A 10 -1.09 5.32 13.84
C PHE A 10 0.04 5.35 14.86
N ILE A 11 1.13 6.03 14.53
CA ILE A 11 2.25 6.29 15.42
C ILE A 11 2.50 7.79 15.53
N ASN A 12 2.96 8.23 16.70
CA ASN A 12 3.38 9.61 16.88
C ASN A 12 4.57 9.90 15.96
N HIS A 13 4.39 10.85 15.05
CA HIS A 13 5.43 11.36 14.18
C HIS A 13 5.53 12.88 14.35
N THR A 14 6.73 13.43 14.19
CA THR A 14 7.07 14.80 14.60
C THR A 14 6.55 15.90 13.69
N ALA A 15 6.00 15.57 12.51
CA ALA A 15 5.54 16.55 11.52
C ALA A 15 4.11 16.29 11.06
N ASP A 16 3.85 15.10 10.50
CA ASP A 16 2.56 14.74 9.89
C ASP A 16 1.93 13.51 10.58
N LEU A 17 1.52 12.55 9.76
CA LEU A 17 0.93 11.27 10.11
C LEU A 17 1.98 10.17 9.95
N GLY A 18 2.23 9.42 11.02
CA GLY A 18 3.00 8.19 10.93
C GLY A 18 2.07 6.98 10.99
N ILE A 19 2.34 5.96 10.18
CA ILE A 19 1.71 4.64 10.32
C ILE A 19 2.76 3.55 10.52
N ARG A 20 2.41 2.56 11.32
CA ARG A 20 3.11 1.28 11.39
C ARG A 20 2.25 0.25 10.70
N VAL A 21 2.81 -0.39 9.67
CA VAL A 21 2.15 -1.44 8.89
C VAL A 21 2.76 -2.77 9.28
N SER A 22 1.96 -3.84 9.27
CA SER A 22 2.44 -5.19 9.54
C SER A 22 1.85 -6.19 8.53
N GLY A 23 2.57 -7.28 8.29
CA GLY A 23 2.13 -8.41 7.48
C GLY A 23 2.94 -9.65 7.84
N PRO A 24 2.40 -10.87 7.64
CA PRO A 24 3.07 -12.13 7.94
C PRO A 24 4.17 -12.49 6.94
N SER A 25 4.24 -11.79 5.81
CA SER A 25 5.26 -11.91 4.77
C SER A 25 5.69 -10.53 4.28
N LEU A 26 6.79 -10.45 3.52
CA LEU A 26 7.24 -9.20 2.93
C LEU A 26 6.23 -8.70 1.88
N GLU A 27 5.65 -9.64 1.12
CA GLU A 27 4.59 -9.40 0.15
C GLU A 27 3.37 -8.78 0.83
N GLU A 28 2.83 -9.41 1.88
CA GLU A 28 1.67 -8.88 2.60
C GLU A 28 1.98 -7.56 3.32
N LEU A 29 3.22 -7.33 3.74
CA LEU A 29 3.64 -6.03 4.28
C LEU A 29 3.52 -4.92 3.22
N PHE A 30 3.95 -5.19 1.98
CA PHE A 30 3.86 -4.24 0.87
C PHE A 30 2.39 -4.02 0.44
N GLU A 31 1.59 -5.07 0.41
CA GLU A 31 0.14 -4.99 0.14
C GLU A 31 -0.58 -4.14 1.19
N ASN A 32 -0.34 -4.43 2.48
CA ASN A 32 -0.95 -3.69 3.58
C ASN A 32 -0.48 -2.24 3.62
N ALA A 33 0.75 -1.94 3.20
CA ALA A 33 1.26 -0.57 3.15
C ALA A 33 0.56 0.24 2.06
N ALA A 34 0.38 -0.35 0.88
CA ALA A 34 -0.38 0.27 -0.20
C ALA A 34 -1.85 0.47 0.21
N TRP A 35 -2.47 -0.55 0.80
CA TRP A 35 -3.83 -0.47 1.29
C TRP A 35 -4.00 0.65 2.32
N ALA A 36 -3.12 0.69 3.33
CA ALA A 36 -3.15 1.71 4.37
C ALA A 36 -3.00 3.13 3.79
N MET A 37 -2.13 3.32 2.80
CA MET A 37 -1.98 4.62 2.15
C MET A 37 -3.29 5.10 1.52
N PHE A 38 -4.04 4.24 0.82
CA PHE A 38 -5.30 4.64 0.20
C PHE A 38 -6.46 4.76 1.20
N ASP A 39 -6.47 3.94 2.26
CA ASP A 39 -7.44 4.06 3.36
C ASP A 39 -7.32 5.42 4.09
N LEU A 40 -6.11 5.99 4.13
CA LEU A 40 -5.87 7.34 4.64
C LEU A 40 -6.31 8.46 3.68
N ILE A 41 -6.46 8.15 2.39
CA ILE A 41 -6.85 9.12 1.36
C ILE A 41 -8.39 9.15 1.21
N VAL A 42 -9.04 7.99 1.26
CA VAL A 42 -10.49 7.85 1.05
C VAL A 42 -11.05 6.64 1.80
N ASP A 43 -12.34 6.68 2.11
CA ASP A 43 -13.09 5.53 2.60
C ASP A 43 -13.16 4.43 1.52
N LEU A 44 -12.30 3.41 1.66
CA LEU A 44 -12.18 2.31 0.71
C LEU A 44 -13.42 1.39 0.66
N ASP A 45 -14.29 1.41 1.67
CA ASP A 45 -15.54 0.63 1.64
C ASP A 45 -16.52 1.18 0.61
N THR A 46 -16.41 2.46 0.26
CA THR A 46 -17.21 3.11 -0.78
C THR A 46 -16.70 2.87 -2.20
N VAL A 47 -15.51 2.27 -2.34
CA VAL A 47 -14.82 2.08 -3.61
C VAL A 47 -15.17 0.72 -4.22
N GLU A 48 -15.61 0.73 -5.47
CA GLU A 48 -15.89 -0.47 -6.28
C GLU A 48 -14.72 -0.75 -7.23
N VAL A 49 -14.21 -1.99 -7.22
CA VAL A 49 -13.16 -2.42 -8.15
C VAL A 49 -13.79 -2.73 -9.52
N ARG A 50 -13.29 -2.09 -10.57
CA ARG A 50 -13.81 -2.23 -11.94
C ARG A 50 -12.80 -2.78 -12.94
N ASP A 51 -11.53 -2.52 -12.70
CA ASP A 51 -10.42 -2.92 -13.56
C ASP A 51 -9.22 -3.33 -12.70
N GLU A 52 -8.29 -4.05 -13.32
CA GLU A 52 -7.01 -4.46 -12.72
C GLU A 52 -5.83 -3.98 -13.57
N ALA A 53 -4.70 -3.74 -12.92
CA ALA A 53 -3.45 -3.39 -13.60
C ALA A 53 -2.26 -4.08 -12.95
N THR A 54 -1.39 -4.67 -13.76
CA THR A 54 -0.10 -5.19 -13.29
C THR A 54 0.94 -4.08 -13.27
N ILE A 55 1.53 -3.85 -12.11
CA ILE A 55 2.60 -2.86 -11.93
C ILE A 55 3.90 -3.60 -11.63
N ARG A 56 5.01 -3.12 -12.19
CA ARG A 56 6.35 -3.63 -11.90
C ARG A 56 7.24 -2.49 -11.47
N ILE A 57 7.75 -2.57 -10.26
CA ILE A 57 8.74 -1.64 -9.72
C ILE A 57 10.09 -2.33 -9.72
N ARG A 58 11.12 -1.59 -10.09
CA ARG A 58 12.52 -1.99 -9.94
C ARG A 58 13.20 -0.88 -9.14
N GLY A 59 13.99 -1.27 -8.16
CA GLY A 59 14.60 -0.32 -7.22
C GLY A 59 15.69 -1.00 -6.40
N GLY A 60 16.26 -0.23 -5.47
CA GLY A 60 17.34 -0.65 -4.60
C GLY A 60 16.91 -1.65 -3.53
N GLU A 61 17.45 -1.47 -2.33
CA GLU A 61 17.14 -2.33 -1.20
C GLU A 61 15.64 -2.26 -0.82
N ARG A 62 15.19 -3.19 0.02
CA ARG A 62 13.76 -3.42 0.29
C ARG A 62 13.02 -2.16 0.77
N GLU A 63 13.67 -1.34 1.57
CA GLU A 63 13.11 -0.10 2.11
C GLU A 63 12.89 0.93 1.01
N GLU A 64 13.85 1.05 0.09
CA GLU A 64 13.74 1.92 -1.08
C GLU A 64 12.67 1.40 -2.04
N LEU A 65 12.62 0.07 -2.25
CA LEU A 65 11.60 -0.56 -3.09
C LEU A 65 10.19 -0.32 -2.54
N LEU A 66 9.99 -0.35 -1.21
CA LEU A 66 8.72 -0.01 -0.59
C LEU A 66 8.36 1.47 -0.82
N ALA A 67 9.31 2.38 -0.63
CA ALA A 67 9.09 3.79 -0.86
C ALA A 67 8.76 4.09 -2.33
N ASP A 68 9.45 3.44 -3.27
CA ASP A 68 9.21 3.56 -4.71
C ASP A 68 7.87 2.96 -5.12
N TRP A 69 7.49 1.83 -4.52
CA TRP A 69 6.18 1.22 -4.70
C TRP A 69 5.05 2.17 -4.31
N LEU A 70 5.08 2.69 -3.08
CA LEU A 70 4.06 3.63 -2.60
C LEU A 70 4.04 4.93 -3.42
N ARG A 71 5.20 5.42 -3.84
CA ARG A 71 5.30 6.62 -4.68
C ARG A 71 4.69 6.43 -6.06
N ASP A 72 4.93 5.30 -6.72
CA ASP A 72 4.35 5.01 -8.04
C ASP A 72 2.83 4.93 -7.96
N LEU A 73 2.30 4.25 -6.93
CA LEU A 73 0.86 4.17 -6.68
C LEU A 73 0.23 5.55 -6.45
N LEU A 74 0.87 6.38 -5.61
CA LEU A 74 0.39 7.73 -5.33
C LEU A 74 0.48 8.63 -6.58
N TYR A 75 1.51 8.46 -7.41
CA TYR A 75 1.62 9.17 -8.68
C TYR A 75 0.47 8.84 -9.63
N ARG A 76 0.08 7.57 -9.73
CA ARG A 76 -1.07 7.12 -10.55
C ARG A 76 -2.39 7.69 -10.05
N TYR A 77 -2.58 7.75 -8.73
CA TYR A 77 -3.74 8.39 -8.12
C TYR A 77 -3.83 9.88 -8.49
N ASN A 78 -2.74 10.62 -8.32
CA ASN A 78 -2.73 12.06 -8.58
C ASN A 78 -2.77 12.44 -10.06
N GLY A 79 -2.18 11.62 -10.95
CA GLY A 79 -1.96 11.98 -12.36
C GLY A 79 -2.90 11.32 -13.37
N HIS A 80 -3.58 10.22 -13.00
CA HIS A 80 -4.25 9.35 -13.98
C HIS A 80 -5.61 8.81 -13.50
N GLU A 81 -6.27 9.46 -12.54
CA GLU A 81 -7.62 9.10 -12.04
C GLU A 81 -7.75 7.68 -11.46
N TYR A 82 -6.64 7.00 -11.14
CA TYR A 82 -6.69 5.67 -10.54
C TYR A 82 -6.96 5.74 -9.04
N LEU A 83 -8.12 5.27 -8.60
CA LEU A 83 -8.36 4.97 -7.19
C LEU A 83 -8.17 3.47 -6.95
N LEU A 84 -7.16 3.12 -6.15
CA LEU A 84 -6.74 1.74 -5.94
C LEU A 84 -7.20 1.24 -4.57
N LYS A 85 -7.78 0.03 -4.55
CA LYS A 85 -8.35 -0.57 -3.33
C LYS A 85 -7.70 -1.91 -2.96
N GLU A 86 -7.44 -2.75 -3.96
CA GLU A 86 -6.94 -4.11 -3.75
C GLU A 86 -5.53 -4.23 -4.31
N PHE A 87 -4.65 -4.84 -3.52
CA PHE A 87 -3.24 -5.00 -3.85
C PHE A 87 -2.85 -6.45 -3.67
N ARG A 88 -2.15 -7.00 -4.67
CA ARG A 88 -1.57 -8.33 -4.62
C ARG A 88 -0.15 -8.29 -5.16
N ILE A 89 0.80 -8.72 -4.35
CA ILE A 89 2.21 -8.84 -4.73
C ILE A 89 2.44 -10.27 -5.19
N GLU A 90 2.66 -10.44 -6.50
CA GLU A 90 2.93 -11.75 -7.08
C GLU A 90 4.34 -12.27 -6.72
N LYS A 91 5.31 -11.35 -6.63
CA LYS A 91 6.70 -11.70 -6.39
C LYS A 91 7.51 -10.48 -5.94
N ILE A 92 8.30 -10.67 -4.90
CA ILE A 92 9.45 -9.81 -4.59
C ILE A 92 10.71 -10.65 -4.77
N SER A 93 11.69 -10.11 -5.49
CA SER A 93 12.99 -10.76 -5.64
C SER A 93 14.11 -9.73 -5.55
N PRO A 94 15.33 -10.17 -5.17
CA PRO A 94 16.54 -9.38 -5.33
C PRO A 94 16.79 -8.99 -6.80
#